data_AF-A0A7W4EH84-F1
#
_entry.id   AF-A0A7W4EH84-F1
#
_cell.length_a   1.000
_cell.length_b   1.000
_cell.length_c   1.000
_cell.angle_alpha   90.00
_cell.angle_beta   90.00
_cell.angle_gamma   90.00
#
_symmetry.space_group_name_H-M   'P 1'
#
loop_
_entity.id
_entity.type
_entity.pdbx_description
1 polymer ?
#
loop_
_entity_poly.entity_id
_entity_poly.type
_entity_poly.pdbx_seq_one_letter_code
_entity_poly.pdbx_strand_id
1 'polypeptide(L)'
;MIYKVRVILDAKEQVFRDIEIREKQTLWNLHLGIKSAFSLQGEELSSFYYSGDEWTEGAAVPLEDMSDDGDGDTMSDVYMS
;
A
#
# COMPACT_ATOMS: atom_id res chain seq x y z
N MET A 1 14.41 -11.47 -0.27
CA MET A 1 13.33 -12.24 0.37
C MET A 1 12.02 -12.09 -0.41
N ILE A 2 11.03 -12.97 -0.21
CA ILE A 2 9.65 -12.80 -0.71
C ILE A 2 8.74 -12.63 0.51
N TYR A 3 8.00 -11.53 0.56
CA TYR A 3 6.96 -11.27 1.54
C TYR A 3 5.62 -11.77 1.00
N LYS A 4 4.78 -12.32 1.89
CA LYS A 4 3.40 -12.69 1.62
C LYS A 4 2.47 -11.76 2.38
N VAL A 5 1.83 -10.84 1.67
CA VAL A 5 0.95 -9.83 2.25
C VAL A 5 -0.50 -10.27 2.01
N ARG A 6 -1.27 -10.42 3.09
CA ARG A 6 -2.72 -10.64 2.99
C ARG A 6 -3.43 -9.30 2.98
N VAL A 7 -4.21 -9.06 1.94
CA VAL A 7 -5.04 -7.86 1.80
C VAL A 7 -6.49 -8.27 1.90
N ILE A 8 -7.21 -7.64 2.83
CA ILE A 8 -8.63 -7.88 3.08
C ILE A 8 -9.38 -6.65 2.57
N LEU A 9 -10.32 -6.87 1.67
CA LEU A 9 -11.15 -5.79 1.14
C LEU A 9 -12.29 -5.52 2.13
N ASP A 10 -12.45 -4.26 2.52
CA ASP A 10 -13.60 -3.83 3.31
C ASP A 10 -14.84 -3.78 2.41
N ALA A 11 -15.59 -4.88 2.42
CA ALA A 11 -16.81 -5.06 1.64
C ALA A 11 -17.82 -5.89 2.45
N LYS A 12 -19.08 -5.90 2.00
CA LYS A 12 -20.15 -6.69 2.65
C LYS A 12 -19.83 -8.17 2.75
N GLU A 13 -19.15 -8.70 1.73
CA GLU A 13 -18.67 -10.08 1.71
C GLU A 13 -17.18 -10.07 2.04
N GLN A 14 -16.73 -11.07 2.79
CA GLN A 14 -15.32 -11.20 3.16
C GLN A 14 -14.51 -11.64 1.93
N VAL A 15 -13.77 -10.71 1.34
CA VAL A 15 -12.88 -10.98 0.21
C VAL A 15 -11.46 -10.65 0.63
N PHE A 16 -10.55 -11.60 0.43
CA PHE A 16 -9.11 -11.37 0.63
C PHE A 16 -8.28 -11.94 -0.51
N ARG A 17 -7.06 -11.43 -0.65
CA ARG A 17 -6.05 -11.89 -1.60
C ARG A 17 -4.70 -11.93 -0.90
N ASP A 18 -3.95 -12.99 -1.15
CA ASP A 18 -2.55 -13.07 -0.74
C ASP A 18 -1.68 -12.62 -1.92
N ILE A 19 -0.81 -11.64 -1.69
CA ILE A 19 0.05 -11.02 -2.70
C ILE A 19 1.50 -11.31 -2.32
N GLU A 20 2.25 -11.89 -3.25
CA GLU A 20 3.69 -12.10 -3.12
C GLU A 20 4.45 -10.88 -3.67
N ILE A 21 5.34 -10.31 -2.85
CA ILE A 21 6.17 -9.15 -3.22
C ILE A 21 7.61 -9.37 -2.80
N ARG A 22 8.56 -8.94 -3.63
CA ARG A 22 10.00 -9.08 -3.35
C ARG A 22 10.51 -7.89 -2.55
N GLU A 23 11.53 -8.13 -1.73
CA GLU A 23 12.19 -7.13 -0.87
C GLU A 23 12.72 -5.88 -1.58
N LYS A 24 13.05 -5.97 -2.86
CA LYS A 24 13.52 -4.81 -3.65
C LYS A 24 12.39 -4.04 -4.32
N GLN A 25 11.14 -4.42 -4.08
CA GLN A 25 9.97 -3.71 -4.59
C GLN A 25 9.47 -2.72 -3.54
N THR A 26 8.82 -1.67 -4.04
CA THR A 26 8.31 -0.56 -3.23
C THR A 26 6.83 -0.73 -2.90
N LEU A 27 6.30 0.10 -2.00
CA LEU A 27 4.86 0.14 -1.72
C LEU A 27 4.03 0.47 -2.97
N TRP A 28 4.59 1.19 -3.95
CA TRP A 28 3.95 1.41 -5.24
C TRP A 28 3.70 0.10 -5.99
N ASN A 29 4.68 -0.82 -5.96
CA ASN A 29 4.50 -2.14 -6.56
C ASN A 29 3.41 -2.95 -5.84
N LEU A 30 3.33 -2.83 -4.51
CA LEU A 30 2.26 -3.46 -3.73
C LEU A 30 0.90 -2.87 -4.09
N HIS A 31 0.78 -1.55 -4.20
CA HIS A 31 -0.43 -0.85 -4.63
C HIS A 31 -0.91 -1.36 -6.00
N LEU A 32 -0.03 -1.44 -6.99
CA LEU A 32 -0.37 -2.00 -8.31
C LEU A 32 -0.82 -3.46 -8.23
N GLY A 33 -0.15 -4.26 -7.39
CA GLY A 33 -0.53 -5.64 -7.11
C GLY A 33 -1.94 -5.76 -6.51
N ILE A 34 -2.28 -4.89 -5.56
CA ILE A 34 -3.62 -4.83 -4.94
C ILE A 34 -4.66 -4.46 -6.00
N LYS A 35 -4.43 -3.38 -6.77
CA LYS A 35 -5.35 -2.97 -7.83
C LYS A 35 -5.61 -4.10 -8.83
N SER A 36 -4.57 -4.80 -9.25
CA SER A 36 -4.68 -5.95 -10.15
C SER A 36 -5.46 -7.11 -9.51
N ALA A 37 -5.13 -7.49 -8.27
CA ALA A 37 -5.73 -8.64 -7.58
C ALA A 37 -7.24 -8.48 -7.29
N PHE A 38 -7.69 -7.24 -7.15
CA PHE A 38 -9.10 -6.89 -6.94
C PHE A 38 -9.79 -6.27 -8.16
N SER A 39 -9.09 -6.13 -9.30
CA SER A 39 -9.60 -5.50 -10.53
C SER A 39 -10.16 -4.09 -10.30
N LEU A 40 -9.50 -3.30 -9.45
CA LEU A 40 -9.89 -1.91 -9.17
C LEU A 40 -9.57 -1.03 -10.37
N GLN A 41 -10.58 -0.30 -10.87
CA GLN A 41 -10.49 0.48 -12.11
C GLN A 41 -10.25 1.99 -11.90
N GLY A 42 -10.30 2.48 -10.66
CA GLY A 42 -10.17 3.91 -10.36
C GLY A 42 -8.74 4.44 -10.49
N GLU A 43 -8.62 5.73 -10.80
CA GLU A 43 -7.41 6.55 -10.63
C GLU A 43 -7.41 7.27 -9.27
N GLU A 44 -8.11 6.69 -8.30
CA GLU A 44 -8.27 7.27 -6.97
C GLU A 44 -6.90 7.37 -6.28
N LEU A 45 -6.68 8.52 -5.66
CA LEU A 45 -5.57 8.70 -4.73
C LEU A 45 -5.71 7.72 -3.58
N SER A 46 -4.58 7.17 -3.14
CA SER A 46 -4.53 6.23 -2.02
C SER A 46 -3.28 6.46 -1.20
N SER A 47 -3.31 5.99 0.05
CA SER A 47 -2.19 6.08 0.97
C SER A 47 -2.09 4.77 1.75
N PHE A 48 -0.87 4.32 2.01
CA PHE A 48 -0.61 3.36 3.08
C PHE A 48 -0.39 4.10 4.39
N TYR A 49 -0.53 3.40 5.51
CA TYR A 49 -0.26 3.95 6.83
C TYR A 49 0.61 2.97 7.59
N TYR A 50 1.62 3.49 8.28
CA TYR A 50 2.32 2.72 9.29
C TYR A 50 1.36 2.46 10.46
N SER A 51 1.52 1.31 11.11
CA SER A 51 0.79 0.99 12.33
C SER A 51 1.78 0.59 13.42
N GLY A 52 1.45 0.96 14.66
CA GLY A 52 2.18 0.50 15.85
C GLY A 52 1.68 -0.85 16.34
N ASP A 53 2.22 -1.32 17.47
CA ASP A 53 1.84 -2.60 18.09
C ASP A 53 0.34 -2.69 18.46
N GLU A 54 -0.28 -1.53 18.73
CA GLU A 54 -1.70 -1.40 19.06
C GLU A 54 -2.61 -1.21 17.81
N TRP A 55 -2.07 -1.37 16.60
CA TRP A 55 -2.80 -1.17 15.33
C TRP A 55 -3.38 0.24 15.13
N THR A 56 -2.82 1.23 15.81
CA THR A 56 -3.19 2.64 15.62
C THR A 56 -2.65 3.18 14.30
N GLU A 57 -3.44 3.99 13.60
CA GLU A 57 -3.01 4.69 12.39
C GLU A 57 -1.85 5.66 12.72
N GLY A 58 -0.73 5.46 12.04
CA GLY A 58 0.48 6.27 12.17
C GLY A 58 0.68 7.19 10.96
N ALA A 59 1.94 7.38 10.57
CA ALA A 59 2.29 8.22 9.44
C ALA A 59 1.77 7.63 8.12
N ALA A 60 1.23 8.52 7.27
CA ALA A 60 0.77 8.18 5.93
C ALA A 60 1.94 8.12 4.94
N VAL A 61 1.85 7.22 3.97
CA VAL A 61 2.71 7.12 2.79
C VAL A 61 1.81 7.25 1.56
N PRO A 62 1.66 8.48 1.02
CA PRO A 62 0.73 8.74 -0.06
C PRO A 62 1.25 8.25 -1.42
N LEU A 63 0.31 8.06 -2.34
CA LEU A 63 0.59 7.68 -3.72
C LEU A 63 1.43 8.74 -4.45
N GLU A 64 1.06 10.00 -4.27
CA GLU A 64 1.75 11.17 -4.81
C GLU A 64 2.11 12.10 -3.66
N ASP A 65 3.12 12.93 -3.87
CA ASP A 65 3.51 13.92 -2.88
C ASP A 65 2.41 14.96 -2.70
N MET A 66 1.90 15.05 -1.48
CA MET A 66 0.85 15.99 -1.06
C MET A 66 1.41 17.16 -0.25
N SER A 67 2.73 17.27 -0.12
CA SER A 67 3.40 18.35 0.60
C SER A 67 3.43 19.65 -0.22
N ASP A 68 3.41 20.78 0.48
CA ASP A 68 3.47 22.10 -0.18
C ASP A 68 4.88 22.40 -0.74
N ASP A 69 5.92 21.77 -0.19
CA ASP A 69 7.32 21.96 -0.54
C ASP A 69 7.87 20.93 -1.54
N GLY A 70 7.17 19.81 -1.76
CA GLY A 70 7.53 18.81 -2.77
C GLY A 70 8.63 17.84 -2.32
N ASP A 71 8.85 17.72 -1.01
CA ASP A 71 9.88 16.87 -0.40
C ASP A 71 9.25 15.70 0.41
N GLY A 72 7.98 15.36 0.14
CA GLY A 72 7.26 14.30 0.83
C GLY A 72 7.55 12.91 0.30
N ASP A 73 7.86 11.96 1.19
CA ASP A 73 8.02 10.54 0.83
C ASP A 73 6.72 9.97 0.25
N THR A 74 6.83 9.22 -0.85
CA THR A 74 5.71 8.55 -1.52
C THR A 74 5.84 7.04 -1.45
N MET A 75 4.82 6.33 -1.94
CA MET A 75 4.87 4.87 -2.11
C MET A 75 6.05 4.38 -2.96
N SER A 76 6.63 5.24 -3.80
CA SER A 76 7.79 4.90 -4.64
C SER A 76 9.11 4.93 -3.87
N ASP A 77 9.15 5.61 -2.72
CA ASP A 77 10.37 5.82 -1.93
C ASP A 77 10.52 4.78 -0.83
N VAL A 78 9.42 4.13 -0.44
CA VAL A 78 9.39 3.11 0.61
C VAL A 78 9.50 1.70 0.03
N TYR A 79 10.58 0.98 0.40
CA TYR A 79 10.84 -0.40 0.01
C TYR A 79 10.26 -1.41 1.01
N MET A 80 9.91 -2.60 0.52
CA MET A 80 9.55 -3.73 1.37
C MET A 80 10.80 -4.28 2.08
N SER A 81 11.08 -3.84 3.31
CA SER A 81 12.21 -4.30 4.13
C SER A 81 11.77 -5.00 5.40
#